data_AF-A0A5C9BLM8-F1
#
_entry.id   AF-A0A5C9BLM8-F1
#
_cell.length_a   1.000
_cell.length_b   1.000
_cell.length_c   1.000
_cell.angle_alpha   90.00
_cell.angle_beta   90.00
_cell.angle_gamma   90.00
#
_symmetry.space_group_name_H-M   'P 1'
#
loop_
_entity.id
_entity.type
_entity.pdbx_description
1 polymer ?
#
loop_
_entity_poly.entity_id
_entity_poly.type
_entity_poly.pdbx_seq_one_letter_code
_entity_poly.pdbx_strand_id
1 'polypeptide(L)'
;MMNQIKHVNMRLLSFVENIGLLVIAIATVSAMLNEVLSMLSARNVSLADLLMMFLYMEVLAMVGLHYSTGKMPVRFPLYIGMVALARYLVLDMKEMDVWRMLAVSCSILLLTLAVFMVRFGHVRYPYDENQKKS
;
A
#
# COMPACT_ATOMS: atom_id res chain seq x y z
N MET A 1 -36.83 6.68 7.98
CA MET A 1 -36.12 5.50 8.54
C MET A 1 -34.83 5.16 7.78
N MET A 2 -34.81 5.19 6.43
CA MET A 2 -33.62 4.87 5.60
C MET A 2 -32.37 5.76 5.81
N ASN A 3 -32.54 7.05 6.16
CA ASN A 3 -31.40 7.96 6.39
C ASN A 3 -30.62 7.65 7.69
N GLN A 4 -31.29 7.17 8.74
CA GLN A 4 -30.64 6.90 10.02
C GLN A 4 -29.67 5.70 9.92
N ILE A 5 -30.05 4.67 9.15
CA ILE A 5 -29.21 3.48 8.91
C ILE A 5 -27.94 3.86 8.15
N LYS A 6 -28.04 4.75 7.13
CA LYS A 6 -26.87 5.22 6.38
C LYS A 6 -25.85 5.93 7.28
N HIS A 7 -26.29 6.85 8.13
CA HIS A 7 -25.38 7.59 9.02
C HIS A 7 -24.73 6.71 10.08
N VAL A 8 -25.45 5.72 10.60
CA VAL A 8 -24.91 4.74 11.56
C VAL A 8 -23.88 3.83 10.89
N ASN A 9 -24.17 3.33 9.68
CA ASN A 9 -23.26 2.45 8.96
C ASN A 9 -21.95 3.15 8.57
N MET A 10 -22.03 4.41 8.17
CA MET A 10 -20.86 5.23 7.83
C MET A 10 -19.97 5.52 9.06
N ARG A 11 -20.56 5.78 10.23
CA ARG A 11 -19.80 5.95 11.48
C ARG A 11 -19.11 4.66 11.89
N LEU A 12 -19.81 3.53 11.86
CA LEU A 12 -19.24 2.22 12.19
C LEU A 12 -18.06 1.89 11.28
N LEU A 13 -18.20 2.10 9.97
CA LEU A 13 -17.13 1.86 9.01
C LEU A 13 -15.91 2.74 9.29
N SER A 14 -16.11 4.04 9.51
CA SER A 14 -15.01 4.96 9.83
C SER A 14 -14.32 4.64 11.15
N PHE A 15 -15.05 4.12 12.13
CA PHE A 15 -14.49 3.71 13.42
C PHE A 15 -13.60 2.48 13.27
N VAL A 16 -14.08 1.46 12.55
CA VAL A 16 -13.30 0.25 12.24
C VAL A 16 -12.07 0.59 11.40
N GLU A 17 -12.20 1.48 10.41
CA GLU A 17 -11.10 1.96 9.57
C GLU A 17 -10.00 2.64 10.40
N ASN A 18 -10.37 3.56 11.29
CA ASN A 18 -9.41 4.23 12.18
C ASN A 18 -8.69 3.26 13.12
N ILE A 19 -9.41 2.27 13.67
CA ILE A 19 -8.79 1.24 14.50
C ILE A 19 -7.81 0.40 13.69
N GLY A 20 -8.20 -0.03 12.49
CA GLY A 20 -7.34 -0.81 11.60
C GLY A 20 -6.05 -0.08 11.24
N LEU A 21 -6.15 1.21 10.88
CA LEU A 21 -5.00 2.05 10.58
C LEU A 21 -4.08 2.25 11.77
N LEU A 22 -4.66 2.45 12.96
CA LEU A 22 -3.90 2.60 14.20
C LEU A 22 -3.13 1.31 14.54
N VAL A 23 -3.77 0.14 14.36
CA VAL A 23 -3.12 -1.17 14.55
C VAL A 23 -1.97 -1.35 13.55
N ILE A 24 -2.19 -1.04 12.26
CA ILE A 24 -1.14 -1.14 11.23
C ILE A 24 0.03 -0.20 11.57
N ALA A 25 -0.24 1.04 11.99
CA ALA A 25 0.81 1.98 12.37
C ALA A 25 1.66 1.46 13.54
N ILE A 26 1.01 1.00 14.61
CA ILE A 26 1.70 0.46 15.79
C ILE A 26 2.51 -0.79 15.42
N ALA A 27 1.93 -1.72 14.66
CA ALA A 27 2.61 -2.92 14.20
C ALA A 27 3.84 -2.59 13.35
N THR A 28 3.73 -1.61 12.45
CA THR A 28 4.82 -1.19 11.56
C THR A 28 5.96 -0.55 12.34
N VAL A 29 5.66 0.32 13.32
CA VAL A 29 6.68 0.89 14.22
C VAL A 29 7.37 -0.19 15.03
N SER A 30 6.61 -1.13 15.61
CA SER A 30 7.18 -2.25 16.36
C SER A 30 8.06 -3.16 15.50
N ALA A 31 7.66 -3.43 14.25
CA ALA A 31 8.43 -4.22 13.31
C ALA A 31 9.75 -3.53 12.94
N MET A 32 9.72 -2.21 12.67
CA MET A 32 10.94 -1.43 12.45
C MET A 32 11.90 -1.49 13.62
N LEU A 33 11.41 -1.33 14.85
CA LEU A 33 12.26 -1.40 16.05
C LEU A 33 12.93 -2.78 16.18
N ASN A 34 12.17 -3.85 15.97
CA ASN A 34 12.71 -5.22 16.01
C ASN A 34 13.79 -5.42 14.93
N GLU A 35 13.56 -4.90 13.73
CA GLU A 35 14.52 -4.98 12.63
C GLU A 35 15.81 -4.19 12.94
N VAL A 36 15.70 -2.98 13.50
CA VAL A 36 16.86 -2.18 13.98
C VAL A 36 17.67 -2.99 14.99
N LEU A 37 17.00 -3.58 15.99
CA LEU A 37 17.65 -4.35 17.04
C LEU A 37 18.33 -5.61 16.50
N SER A 38 17.73 -6.26 15.51
CA SER A 38 18.31 -7.39 14.78
C SER A 38 19.61 -6.99 14.09
N MET A 39 19.62 -5.90 13.31
CA MET A 39 20.81 -5.39 12.62
C MET A 39 21.94 -5.02 13.59
N LEU A 40 21.59 -4.35 14.70
CA LEU A 40 22.56 -3.99 15.74
C LEU A 40 23.18 -5.22 16.40
N SER A 41 22.37 -6.25 16.65
CA SER A 41 22.82 -7.51 17.23
C SER A 41 23.71 -8.30 16.26
N ALA A 42 23.39 -8.29 14.97
CA ALA A 42 24.18 -8.90 13.91
C ALA A 42 25.48 -8.13 13.58
N ARG A 43 25.59 -6.86 14.02
CA ARG A 43 26.67 -5.91 13.65
C ARG A 43 26.91 -5.78 12.15
N ASN A 44 25.90 -6.09 11.35
CA ASN A 44 25.93 -6.02 9.91
C ASN A 44 24.61 -5.45 9.43
N VAL A 45 24.66 -4.53 8.47
CA VAL A 45 23.49 -3.89 7.89
C VAL A 45 23.44 -4.31 6.43
N SER A 46 22.48 -5.17 6.08
CA SER A 46 22.31 -5.63 4.71
C SER A 46 21.51 -4.62 3.88
N LEU A 47 21.61 -4.71 2.55
CA LEU A 47 20.75 -3.90 1.67
C LEU A 47 19.28 -4.32 1.80
N ALA A 48 19.01 -5.60 2.10
CA ALA A 48 17.65 -6.11 2.27
C ALA A 48 16.97 -5.49 3.49
N ASP A 49 17.73 -5.36 4.57
CA ASP A 49 17.34 -4.77 5.85
C ASP A 49 16.90 -3.31 5.67
N LEU A 50 17.69 -2.52 4.94
CA LEU A 50 17.38 -1.12 4.63
C LEU A 50 16.14 -0.98 3.71
N LEU A 51 15.97 -1.90 2.76
CA LEU A 51 14.84 -1.87 1.84
C LEU A 51 13.54 -2.31 2.52
N MET A 52 13.60 -3.25 3.47
CA MET A 52 12.48 -3.61 4.35
C MET A 52 12.07 -2.43 5.23
N MET A 53 13.03 -1.72 5.83
CA MET A 53 12.76 -0.49 6.57
C MET A 53 12.10 0.58 5.70
N PHE A 54 12.50 0.73 4.44
CA PHE A 54 11.81 1.64 3.53
C PHE A 54 10.35 1.21 3.35
N LEU A 55 10.07 -0.07 3.11
CA LEU A 55 8.69 -0.55 2.95
C LEU A 55 7.84 -0.22 4.18
N TYR A 56 8.38 -0.40 5.39
CA TYR A 56 7.70 -0.01 6.62
C TYR A 56 7.44 1.51 6.69
N MET A 57 8.42 2.34 6.33
CA MET A 57 8.25 3.80 6.29
C MET A 57 7.22 4.24 5.23
N GLU A 58 7.16 3.56 4.09
CA GLU A 58 6.20 3.82 3.02
C GLU A 58 4.77 3.50 3.45
N VAL A 59 4.58 2.38 4.18
CA VAL A 59 3.30 2.02 4.80
C VAL A 59 2.89 3.06 5.85
N LEU A 60 3.80 3.51 6.71
CA LEU A 60 3.51 4.59 7.68
C LEU A 60 3.12 5.90 6.99
N ALA A 61 3.82 6.27 5.91
CA ALA A 61 3.49 7.47 5.15
C ALA A 61 2.08 7.37 4.54
N MET A 62 1.66 6.20 4.08
CA MET A 62 0.31 5.97 3.59
C MET A 62 -0.75 6.09 4.70
N VAL A 63 -0.48 5.53 5.87
CA VAL A 63 -1.38 5.68 7.04
C VAL A 63 -1.49 7.15 7.43
N GLY A 64 -0.38 7.89 7.48
CA GLY A 64 -0.37 9.33 7.74
C GLY A 64 -1.14 10.14 6.68
N LEU A 65 -0.96 9.81 5.39
CA LEU A 65 -1.70 10.44 4.30
C LEU A 65 -3.20 10.15 4.39
N HIS A 66 -3.59 8.95 4.83
CA HIS A 66 -4.99 8.64 5.08
C HIS A 66 -5.58 9.55 6.16
N TYR A 67 -4.91 9.70 7.30
CA TYR A 67 -5.35 10.62 8.36
C TYR A 67 -5.47 12.08 7.86
N SER A 68 -4.60 12.50 6.94
CA SER A 68 -4.63 13.86 6.39
C SER A 68 -5.73 14.08 5.33
N THR A 69 -6.06 13.05 4.54
CA THR A 69 -6.96 13.20 3.37
C THR A 69 -8.33 12.54 3.53
N GLY A 70 -8.53 11.71 4.57
CA GLY A 70 -9.81 11.07 4.91
C GLY A 70 -10.33 10.07 3.87
N LYS A 71 -9.52 9.67 2.90
CA LYS A 71 -9.86 8.71 1.85
C LYS A 71 -8.65 7.80 1.66
N MET A 72 -8.85 6.48 1.56
CA MET A 72 -7.82 5.58 1.00
C MET A 72 -7.95 5.56 -0.52
N PRO A 73 -7.07 6.21 -1.27
CA PRO A 73 -7.16 6.17 -2.73
C PRO A 73 -6.70 4.77 -3.15
N VAL A 74 -7.54 4.04 -3.88
CA VAL A 74 -7.29 2.64 -4.34
C VAL A 74 -5.97 2.49 -5.13
N ARG A 75 -5.39 3.62 -5.55
CA ARG A 75 -4.11 3.73 -6.24
C ARG A 75 -2.91 3.35 -5.35
N PHE A 76 -2.96 3.63 -4.05
CA PHE A 76 -1.80 3.46 -3.17
C PHE A 76 -1.39 1.99 -2.98
N PRO A 77 -2.30 1.02 -2.73
CA PRO A 77 -1.93 -0.39 -2.64
C PRO A 77 -1.27 -0.95 -3.91
N LEU A 78 -1.72 -0.52 -5.10
CA LEU A 78 -1.13 -0.96 -6.37
C LEU A 78 0.29 -0.43 -6.55
N TYR A 79 0.55 0.83 -6.15
CA TYR A 79 1.90 1.37 -6.16
C TYR A 79 2.82 0.63 -5.18
N ILE A 80 2.33 0.32 -3.98
CA ILE A 80 3.10 -0.46 -2.98
C ILE A 80 3.45 -1.85 -3.53
N GLY A 81 2.52 -2.53 -4.20
CA GLY A 81 2.79 -3.82 -4.84
C GLY A 81 3.89 -3.74 -5.89
N MET A 82 3.89 -2.70 -6.73
CA MET A 82 4.94 -2.47 -7.73
C MET A 82 6.29 -2.17 -7.07
N VAL A 83 6.34 -1.29 -6.06
CA VAL A 83 7.58 -0.95 -5.35
C VAL A 83 8.14 -2.15 -4.61
N ALA A 84 7.29 -2.97 -3.97
CA ALA A 84 7.69 -4.20 -3.30
C ALA A 84 8.31 -5.20 -4.29
N LEU A 85 7.68 -5.43 -5.44
CA LEU A 85 8.23 -6.32 -6.48
C LEU A 85 9.52 -5.78 -7.09
N ALA A 86 9.60 -4.47 -7.31
CA ALA A 86 10.82 -3.84 -7.83
C ALA A 86 12.00 -4.02 -6.86
N ARG A 87 11.77 -3.85 -5.56
CA ARG A 87 12.79 -4.09 -4.52
C ARG A 87 13.18 -5.55 -4.43
N TYR A 88 12.19 -6.44 -4.46
CA TYR A 88 12.42 -7.88 -4.48
C TYR A 88 13.38 -8.26 -5.63
N LEU A 89 13.11 -7.74 -6.83
CA LEU A 89 13.98 -7.95 -7.98
C LEU A 89 15.39 -7.39 -7.78
N VAL A 90 15.54 -6.18 -7.24
CA VAL A 90 16.86 -5.55 -7.06
C VAL A 90 17.72 -6.28 -6.02
N LEU A 91 17.10 -6.81 -4.96
CA LEU A 91 17.80 -7.54 -3.91
C LEU A 91 18.23 -8.93 -4.35
N ASP A 92 17.32 -9.68 -4.96
CA ASP A 92 17.54 -11.07 -5.31
C ASP A 92 18.17 -11.24 -6.70
N MET A 93 18.44 -10.17 -7.46
CA MET A 93 18.90 -10.27 -8.86
C MET A 93 20.15 -11.13 -9.06
N LYS A 94 21.03 -11.19 -8.05
CA LYS A 94 22.31 -11.92 -8.15
C LYS A 94 22.15 -13.42 -7.92
N GLU A 95 21.16 -13.81 -7.14
CA GLU A 95 20.87 -15.21 -6.77
C GLU A 95 19.66 -15.77 -7.56
N MET A 96 18.96 -14.91 -8.32
CA MET A 96 17.79 -15.29 -9.10
C MET A 96 18.14 -15.92 -10.44
N ASP A 97 17.49 -17.05 -10.71
CA ASP A 97 17.43 -17.64 -12.05
C ASP A 97 16.76 -16.68 -13.04
N VAL A 98 17.21 -16.73 -14.30
CA VAL A 98 16.76 -15.88 -15.42
C VAL A 98 15.25 -15.97 -15.59
N TRP A 99 14.67 -17.16 -15.46
CA TRP A 99 13.22 -17.36 -15.54
C TRP A 99 12.44 -16.62 -14.47
N ARG A 100 12.98 -16.62 -13.24
CA ARG A 100 12.35 -15.92 -12.12
C ARG A 100 12.46 -14.41 -12.28
N MET A 101 13.59 -13.93 -12.77
CA MET A 101 13.80 -12.50 -13.06
C MET A 101 12.82 -12.01 -14.14
N LEU A 102 12.62 -12.81 -15.19
CA LEU A 102 11.63 -12.54 -16.23
C LEU A 102 10.20 -12.53 -15.69
N ALA A 103 9.84 -13.50 -14.85
CA ALA A 103 8.50 -13.59 -14.25
C ALA A 103 8.19 -12.37 -13.34
N VAL A 104 9.13 -11.95 -12.50
CA VAL A 104 8.96 -10.78 -11.63
C VAL A 104 8.88 -9.49 -12.46
N SER A 105 9.76 -9.33 -13.44
CA SER A 105 9.73 -8.16 -14.35
C SER A 105 8.40 -8.09 -15.11
N CYS A 106 7.91 -9.21 -15.63
CA CYS A 106 6.62 -9.31 -16.29
C CYS A 106 5.46 -8.97 -15.34
N SER A 107 5.53 -9.41 -14.09
CA SER A 107 4.54 -9.06 -13.06
C SER A 107 4.48 -7.55 -12.79
N ILE A 108 5.63 -6.88 -12.70
CA ILE A 108 5.71 -5.41 -12.57
C ILE A 108 5.09 -4.73 -13.80
N LEU A 109 5.37 -5.22 -15.01
CA LEU A 109 4.78 -4.69 -16.24
C LEU A 109 3.26 -4.84 -16.25
N LEU A 110 2.73 -6.00 -15.85
CA LEU A 110 1.29 -6.26 -15.76
C LEU A 110 0.61 -5.33 -14.73
N LEU A 111 1.20 -5.14 -13.56
CA LEU A 111 0.67 -4.20 -12.56
C LEU A 111 0.71 -2.76 -13.07
N THR A 112 1.77 -2.38 -13.77
CA THR A 112 1.91 -1.05 -14.37
C THR A 112 0.81 -0.81 -15.41
N LEU A 113 0.55 -1.80 -16.27
CA LEU A 113 -0.55 -1.79 -17.24
C LEU A 113 -1.92 -1.72 -16.56
N ALA A 114 -2.13 -2.45 -15.46
CA ALA A 114 -3.37 -2.39 -14.70
C ALA A 114 -3.61 -1.00 -14.11
N VAL A 115 -2.59 -0.38 -13.50
CA VAL A 115 -2.68 0.99 -12.98
C VAL A 115 -2.91 1.99 -14.10
N PHE A 116 -2.25 1.81 -15.24
CA PHE A 116 -2.47 2.63 -16.43
C PHE A 116 -3.92 2.54 -16.91
N MET A 117 -4.47 1.33 -17.04
CA MET A 117 -5.86 1.11 -17.40
C MET A 117 -6.83 1.73 -16.41
N VAL A 118 -6.63 1.56 -15.10
CA VAL A 118 -7.48 2.16 -14.06
C VAL A 118 -7.43 3.68 -14.16
N ARG A 119 -6.25 4.26 -14.41
CA ARG A 119 -6.08 5.70 -14.60
C ARG A 119 -6.82 6.20 -15.84
N PHE A 120 -6.73 5.50 -16.97
CA PHE A 120 -7.44 5.85 -18.21
C PHE A 120 -8.96 5.67 -18.09
N GLY A 121 -9.42 4.61 -17.43
CA GLY A 121 -10.84 4.34 -17.20
C GLY A 121 -11.51 5.42 -16.35
N HIS A 122 -10.84 5.87 -15.27
CA HIS A 122 -11.34 6.95 -14.42
C HIS A 122 -11.42 8.32 -15.12
N VAL A 123 -10.60 8.56 -16.15
CA VAL A 123 -10.65 9.80 -16.95
C VAL A 123 -11.78 9.77 -17.98
N ARG A 124 -12.21 8.57 -18.41
CA ARG A 124 -13.20 8.40 -19.50
C ARG A 124 -14.65 8.18 -19.04
N TYR A 125 -14.87 7.69 -17.82
CA TYR A 125 -16.20 7.57 -17.21
C TYR A 125 -16.27 8.31 -15.86
N PRO A 126 -16.51 9.63 -15.86
CA PRO A 126 -16.95 10.33 -14.67
C PRO A 126 -18.31 9.76 -14.26
N TYR A 127 -18.46 9.31 -13.01
CA TYR A 127 -19.78 9.02 -12.48
C TYR A 127 -20.55 10.34 -12.34
N ASP A 128 -21.54 10.57 -13.20
CA ASP A 128 -22.53 11.62 -13.01
C ASP A 128 -23.41 11.25 -11.80
N GLU A 129 -23.14 11.85 -10.64
CA GLU A 129 -24.00 11.78 -9.44
C GLU A 129 -25.27 12.64 -9.56
N ASN A 130 -25.69 13.02 -10.77
CA ASN A 130 -26.83 13.91 -11.00
C ASN A 130 -28.16 13.19 -11.30
N GLN A 131 -28.55 12.18 -10.51
CA GLN A 131 -29.89 11.57 -10.61
C GLN A 131 -30.60 11.29 -9.27
N LYS A 132 -30.45 12.16 -8.26
CA LYS A 132 -31.44 12.23 -7.15
C LYS A 132 -31.77 13.67 -6.73
N LYS A 133 -32.31 14.44 -7.67
CA LYS A 133 -33.25 15.52 -7.37
C LYS A 133 -34.28 15.59 -8.49
N SER A 134 -35.41 14.92 -8.29
CA SER A 134 -36.73 15.45 -8.64
C SER A 134 -37.78 14.72 -7.83
#